data_AF-A0A534WNJ1-F1
#
_entry.id   AF-A0A534WNJ1-F1
#
_cell.length_a   1.000
_cell.length_b   1.000
_cell.length_c   1.000
_cell.angle_alpha   90.00
_cell.angle_beta   90.00
_cell.angle_gamma   90.00
#
_symmetry.space_group_name_H-M   'P 1'
#
loop_
_entity.id
_entity.type
_entity.pdbx_description
1 polymer ?
#
loop_
_entity_poly.entity_id
_entity_poly.type
_entity_poly.pdbx_seq_one_letter_code
_entity_poly.pdbx_strand_id
1 'polypeptide(L)' 'MKKLALMIAVFLGLAASPVLAHGGGPHLKGTVSAIAPDQITVKDADNHEWQAKITPETRFSRWKAVGNREDL' A
#
# COMPACT_ATOMS: atom_id res chain seq x y z
N MET A 1 -40.40 14.31 -22.20
CA MET A 1 -38.99 13.90 -22.44
C MET A 1 -37.93 14.66 -21.60
N LYS A 2 -38.29 15.57 -20.68
CA LYS A 2 -37.29 16.29 -19.84
C LYS A 2 -37.00 15.62 -18.48
N LYS A 3 -37.87 14.72 -18.01
CA LYS A 3 -37.71 14.02 -16.72
C LYS A 3 -36.83 12.76 -16.79
N LEU A 4 -36.62 12.21 -18.00
CA LEU A 4 -35.82 11.00 -18.20
C LEU A 4 -34.31 11.30 -18.16
N ALA A 5 -33.89 12.47 -18.64
CA ALA A 5 -32.49 12.89 -18.63
C ALA A 5 -31.95 13.13 -17.21
N LEU A 6 -32.82 13.56 -16.28
CA LEU A 6 -32.43 13.82 -14.90
C LEU A 6 -32.15 12.53 -14.11
N MET A 7 -32.81 11.42 -14.43
CA MET A 7 -32.56 10.14 -13.78
C MET A 7 -31.20 9.53 -14.17
N ILE A 8 -30.73 9.77 -15.40
CA ILE A 8 -29.45 9.23 -15.87
C ILE A 8 -28.26 9.93 -15.18
N ALA A 9 -28.40 11.22 -14.86
CA ALA A 9 -27.35 11.99 -14.18
C ALA A 9 -27.10 11.57 -12.72
N VAL A 10 -28.08 10.93 -12.06
CA VAL A 10 -27.94 10.47 -10.66
C VAL A 10 -27.11 9.18 -10.55
N PHE A 11 -27.09 8.34 -11.59
CA PHE A 11 -26.38 7.05 -11.54
C PHE A 11 -24.87 7.14 -11.82
N LEU A 12 -24.38 8.22 -12.45
CA LEU A 12 -22.94 8.37 -12.73
C LEU A 12 -22.13 8.94 -11.55
N GLY A 13 -22.76 9.33 -10.44
CA GLY A 13 -22.11 10.05 -9.35
C GLY A 13 -21.38 9.20 -8.30
N LEU A 14 -21.56 7.88 -8.25
CA LEU A 14 -21.10 7.04 -7.12
C LEU A 14 -20.24 5.85 -7.59
N ALA A 15 -19.06 6.12 -8.14
CA ALA A 15 -18.03 5.09 -8.32
C ALA A 15 -16.68 5.47 -7.68
N ALA A 16 -16.69 6.34 -6.67
CA ALA A 16 -15.57 6.39 -5.73
C ALA A 16 -15.74 5.22 -4.76
N SER A 17 -15.36 4.01 -5.20
CA SER A 17 -15.28 2.87 -4.30
C SER A 17 -14.20 3.20 -3.26
N PRO A 18 -14.48 3.11 -1.95
CA PRO A 18 -13.42 3.18 -0.97
C PRO A 18 -12.51 1.98 -1.24
N VAL A 19 -11.28 2.24 -1.68
CA VAL A 19 -10.22 1.23 -1.65
C VAL A 19 -10.15 0.78 -0.21
N LEU A 20 -10.56 -0.46 0.05
CA LEU A 20 -10.50 -1.08 1.36
C LEU A 20 -9.03 -1.18 1.77
N ALA A 21 -8.54 -0.14 2.43
CA ALA A 21 -7.27 -0.15 3.15
C ALA A 21 -7.32 -1.10 4.37
N HIS A 22 -8.48 -1.71 4.65
CA HIS A 22 -8.69 -2.61 5.77
C HIS A 22 -8.30 -4.06 5.43
N GLY A 23 -7.08 -4.42 5.81
CA GLY A 23 -6.75 -5.72 6.44
C GLY A 23 -6.56 -6.97 5.57
N GLY A 24 -6.91 -6.94 4.29
CA GLY A 24 -6.80 -8.11 3.39
C GLY A 24 -5.79 -7.96 2.25
N GLY A 25 -4.99 -6.91 2.24
CA GLY A 25 -4.01 -6.66 1.17
C GLY A 25 -2.88 -7.70 1.17
N PRO A 26 -2.21 -7.91 0.01
CA PRO A 26 -1.05 -8.78 -0.05
C PRO A 26 0.03 -8.30 0.95
N HIS A 27 0.53 -9.23 1.76
CA HIS A 27 1.62 -8.96 2.69
C HIS A 27 2.96 -9.19 2.00
N LEU A 28 3.86 -8.23 2.10
CA LEU A 28 5.20 -8.29 1.53
C LEU A 28 6.23 -8.41 2.66
N LYS A 29 7.11 -9.40 2.56
CA LYS A 29 8.22 -9.60 3.50
C LYS A 29 9.54 -9.61 2.74
N GLY A 30 10.49 -8.81 3.19
CA GLY A 30 11.81 -8.71 2.59
C GLY A 30 12.67 -7.62 3.22
N THR A 31 13.79 -7.32 2.58
CA THR A 31 14.71 -6.26 3.00
C THR A 31 14.42 -4.98 2.23
N VAL A 32 14.28 -3.86 2.93
CA VAL A 32 14.17 -2.55 2.27
C VAL A 32 15.49 -2.23 1.58
N SER A 33 15.48 -2.15 0.25
CA SER A 33 16.67 -1.85 -0.56
C SER A 33 16.79 -0.36 -0.91
N ALA A 34 15.66 0.34 -1.05
CA ALA A 34 15.61 1.78 -1.33
C ALA A 34 14.35 2.44 -0.75
N ILE A 35 14.44 3.74 -0.50
CA ILE A 35 13.34 4.57 0.01
C ILE A 35 13.26 5.82 -0.85
N ALA A 36 12.06 6.13 -1.35
CA ALA A 36 11.72 7.38 -2.06
C ALA A 36 10.58 8.10 -1.32
N PRO A 37 10.26 9.36 -1.69
CA PRO A 37 9.24 10.15 -0.99
C PRO A 37 7.84 9.51 -0.95
N ASP A 38 7.47 8.75 -1.96
CA ASP A 38 6.14 8.17 -2.17
C ASP A 38 6.15 6.63 -2.30
N GLN A 39 7.32 6.00 -2.18
CA GLN A 39 7.47 4.56 -2.31
C GLN A 39 8.65 3.97 -1.53
N ILE A 40 8.54 2.69 -1.19
CA ILE A 40 9.60 1.88 -0.62
C ILE A 40 9.84 0.69 -1.55
N THR A 41 11.11 0.42 -1.85
CA THR A 41 11.51 -0.80 -2.58
C THR A 41 11.92 -1.87 -1.57
N VAL A 42 11.31 -3.05 -1.68
CA VAL A 42 11.59 -4.21 -0.87
C VAL A 42 12.09 -5.34 -1.76
N LYS A 43 13.23 -5.91 -1.40
CA LYS A 43 13.78 -7.08 -2.05
C LYS A 43 13.39 -8.34 -1.28
N ASP A 44 12.75 -9.28 -1.95
CA ASP A 44 12.34 -10.55 -1.35
C ASP A 44 13.50 -11.57 -1.28
N ALA A 45 13.21 -12.77 -0.76
CA ALA A 45 14.20 -13.84 -0.59
C ALA A 45 14.69 -14.42 -1.94
N ASP A 46 13.89 -14.30 -2.99
CA ASP A 46 14.20 -14.77 -4.35
C ASP A 46 14.92 -13.70 -5.19
N ASN A 47 15.31 -12.59 -4.54
CA ASN A 47 15.91 -11.40 -5.14
C ASN A 47 14.99 -10.58 -6.05
N HIS A 48 13.68 -10.78 -6.05
CA HIS A 48 12.77 -9.89 -6.76
C HIS A 48 12.61 -8.56 -6.02
N GLU A 49 12.43 -7.49 -6.78
CA GLU A 49 12.20 -6.16 -6.26
C GLU A 49 10.72 -5.79 -6.38
N TRP A 50 10.15 -5.39 -5.26
CA TRP A 50 8.75 -4.99 -5.13
C TRP A 50 8.68 -3.54 -4.67
N GLN A 51 7.78 -2.76 -5.27
CA GLN A 51 7.55 -1.38 -4.90
C GLN A 51 6.23 -1.26 -4.13
N ALA A 52 6.32 -0.80 -2.88
CA ALA A 52 5.18 -0.48 -2.05
C ALA A 52 4.99 1.04 -2.03
N LYS A 53 3.82 1.52 -2.47
CA LYS A 53 3.46 2.93 -2.33
C LYS A 53 3.25 3.27 -0.86
N ILE A 54 3.71 4.44 -0.46
CA ILE A 54 3.49 4.99 0.87
C ILE A 54 2.70 6.29 0.78
N THR A 55 1.94 6.57 1.82
CA THR A 55 1.20 7.84 1.96
C THR A 55 1.96 8.78 2.88
N PRO A 56 1.65 10.09 2.89
CA PRO A 56 2.23 11.04 3.84
C PRO A 56 2.01 10.65 5.32
N GLU A 57 1.02 9.81 5.62
CA GLU A 57 0.73 9.31 6.96
C GLU A 57 1.50 8.03 7.31
N THR A 58 2.18 7.42 6.33
CA THR A 58 2.99 6.23 6.57
C THR A 58 4.17 6.59 7.49
N ARG A 59 4.39 5.77 8.52
CA ARG A 59 5.52 5.86 9.43
C ARG A 59 6.20 4.51 9.48
N PHE A 60 7.52 4.50 9.36
CA PHE A 60 8.33 3.30 9.53
C PHE A 60 9.49 3.62 10.47
N SER A 61 9.87 2.65 11.29
CA SER A 61 11.04 2.72 12.14
C SER A 61 11.94 1.53 11.84
N ARG A 62 13.24 1.75 11.87
CA ARG A 62 14.19 0.63 11.85
C ARG A 62 14.15 0.00 13.24
N TRP A 63 13.49 -1.14 13.38
CA TRP A 63 13.66 -1.95 14.57
C TRP A 63 15.11 -2.41 14.61
N LYS A 64 15.90 -1.93 15.57
CA LYS A 64 17.19 -2.56 15.85
C LYS A 64 16.84 -3.97 16.31
N ALA A 65 17.04 -4.97 15.45
CA ALA A 65 17.10 -6.34 15.90
C ALA A 65 18.22 -6.38 16.93
N VAL A 66 17.86 -6.41 18.21
CA VAL A 66 18.76 -6.87 19.26
C VAL A 66 18.80 -8.39 19.09
N GLY A 67 19.44 -8.83 18.01
CA GLY A 67 19.89 -10.21 17.89
C GLY A 67 21.02 -10.32 18.88
N ASN A 68 20.75 -10.93 20.03
CA ASN A 68 21.82 -11.28 20.94
C ASN A 68 22.73 -12.23 20.15
N ARG A 69 24.02 -11.91 20.08
CA ARG A 69 25.04 -12.64 19.31
C ARG A 69 25.22 -14.10 19.79
N GLU A 70 24.45 -14.52 20.78
CA GLU A 70 24.49 -15.80 21.49
C GLU A 70 23.43 -16.81 20.98
N ASP A 71 22.53 -16.41 20.07
CA ASP A 71 21.54 -17.30 19.44
C ASP A 71 22.02 -17.90 18.09
N LEU A 72 23.34 -17.87 17.82
CA LEU A 72 23.99 -18.49 16.65
C LEU A 72 24.88 -19.66 17.06
#